data_AF-A0A7J6X0A9-F1
#
_entry.id   AF-A0A7J6X0A9-F1
#
_cell.length_a   1.000
_cell.length_b   1.000
_cell.length_c   1.000
_cell.angle_alpha   90.00
_cell.angle_beta   90.00
_cell.angle_gamma   90.00
#
_symmetry.space_group_name_H-M   'P 1'
#
loop_
_entity.id
_entity.type
_entity.pdbx_description
1 polymer ?
#
loop_
_entity_poly.entity_id
_entity_poly.type
_entity_poly.pdbx_seq_one_letter_code
_entity_poly.pdbx_strand_id
1 'polypeptide(L)'
;MGSSSNNSNKVNSVFYADSYHPIQSGSIDGTDIVSHDNAVYRALLCSSAGLYDPFGDPKIIGDPYATLFVGRLNELTNEDSLRKAMSKYGKVKNLRLVRHI
;
A
#
# COMPACT_ATOMS: atom_id res chain seq x y z
N MET A 1 -22.86 20.67 -42.62
CA MET A 1 -21.51 20.06 -42.54
C MET A 1 -20.86 20.59 -41.27
N GLY A 2 -20.52 19.67 -40.36
CA GLY A 2 -20.05 19.99 -39.01
C GLY A 2 -20.16 18.71 -38.18
N SER A 3 -19.26 17.78 -38.48
CA SER A 3 -19.27 16.39 -38.05
C SER A 3 -19.18 16.21 -36.54
N SER A 4 -19.84 15.14 -36.09
CA SER A 4 -19.83 14.51 -34.77
C SER A 4 -18.53 14.61 -33.98
N SER A 5 -18.67 14.75 -32.66
CA SER A 5 -18.03 13.79 -31.77
C SER A 5 -18.95 13.51 -30.59
N ASN A 6 -19.81 12.50 -30.79
CA ASN A 6 -20.46 11.79 -29.69
C ASN A 6 -19.32 11.22 -28.85
N ASN A 7 -19.10 11.77 -27.65
CA ASN A 7 -18.06 11.33 -26.74
C ASN A 7 -18.48 10.00 -26.09
N SER A 8 -18.58 8.97 -26.92
CA SER A 8 -18.63 7.57 -26.52
C SER A 8 -17.31 7.22 -25.87
N ASN A 9 -17.38 6.57 -24.70
CA ASN A 9 -16.31 5.86 -23.99
C ASN A 9 -15.68 6.57 -22.78
N LYS A 10 -16.49 6.93 -21.78
CA LYS A 10 -16.04 6.94 -20.37
C LYS A 10 -16.61 5.75 -19.59
N VAL A 11 -16.71 4.60 -20.25
CA VAL A 11 -16.95 3.32 -19.58
C VAL A 11 -15.59 2.81 -19.10
N ASN A 12 -15.38 2.83 -17.79
CA ASN A 12 -14.20 2.34 -17.04
C ASN A 12 -13.07 3.36 -16.77
N SER A 13 -13.37 4.59 -16.30
CA SER A 13 -12.35 5.29 -15.49
C SER A 13 -12.24 4.59 -14.13
N VAL A 14 -11.32 3.65 -14.01
CA VAL A 14 -11.00 3.03 -12.73
C VAL A 14 -10.56 4.15 -11.79
N PHE A 15 -11.24 4.31 -10.65
CA PHE A 15 -10.93 5.33 -9.65
C PHE A 15 -9.73 4.86 -8.84
N TYR A 16 -8.52 5.19 -9.31
CA TYR A 16 -7.30 5.08 -8.52
C TYR A 16 -6.66 6.46 -8.40
N ALA A 17 -6.12 6.76 -7.23
CA ALA A 17 -5.36 7.99 -7.01
C ALA A 17 -3.93 7.82 -7.53
N ASP A 18 -3.42 8.83 -8.23
CA ASP A 18 -2.01 8.86 -8.67
C ASP A 18 -1.05 9.10 -7.48
N SER A 19 -1.57 9.63 -6.38
CA SER A 19 -0.82 9.88 -5.15
C SER A 19 -1.52 9.24 -3.95
N TYR A 20 -0.72 8.71 -3.02
CA TYR A 20 -1.23 8.15 -1.78
C TYR A 20 -1.32 9.23 -0.71
N HIS A 21 -2.55 9.63 -0.35
CA HIS A 21 -2.81 10.46 0.82
C HIS A 21 -3.43 9.59 1.93
N PRO A 22 -2.74 9.34 3.06
CA PRO A 22 -3.15 8.32 4.02
C PRO A 22 -4.49 8.62 4.71
N ILE A 23 -4.78 9.88 5.02
CA ILE A 23 -6.05 10.27 5.66
C ILE A 23 -7.22 10.07 4.68
N GLN A 24 -7.13 10.62 3.47
CA GLN A 24 -8.13 10.43 2.41
C GLN A 24 -8.30 8.96 1.99
N SER A 25 -7.22 8.17 1.96
CA SER A 25 -7.30 6.73 1.66
C SER A 25 -8.04 5.94 2.73
N GLY A 26 -8.02 6.42 3.98
CA GLY A 26 -8.79 5.86 5.09
C GLY A 26 -10.19 6.48 5.26
N SER A 27 -10.57 7.42 4.37
CA SER A 27 -11.87 8.08 4.36
C SER A 27 -12.87 7.27 3.52
N ILE A 28 -14.13 7.25 3.93
CA ILE A 28 -15.18 6.55 3.17
C ILE A 28 -15.53 7.32 1.89
N ASP A 29 -15.55 8.65 1.94
CA ASP A 29 -15.94 9.52 0.81
C ASP A 29 -14.82 10.43 0.30
N GLY A 30 -13.63 10.36 0.90
CA GLY A 30 -12.43 11.10 0.49
C GLY A 30 -12.37 12.55 1.01
N THR A 31 -13.29 12.95 1.89
CA THR A 31 -13.36 14.32 2.42
C THR A 31 -12.78 14.48 3.82
N ASP A 32 -12.45 13.37 4.49
CA ASP A 32 -12.01 13.42 5.89
C ASP A 32 -10.68 14.15 6.05
N ILE A 33 -10.63 14.98 7.09
CA ILE A 33 -9.43 15.67 7.57
C ILE A 33 -8.78 14.95 8.77
N VAL A 34 -9.43 13.90 9.29
CA VAL A 34 -8.96 13.06 10.40
C VAL A 34 -9.01 11.59 9.98
N SER A 35 -8.03 10.80 10.42
CA SER A 35 -8.00 9.36 10.12
C SER A 35 -9.08 8.61 10.89
N HIS A 36 -10.06 8.04 10.20
CA HIS A 36 -10.99 7.07 10.77
C HIS A 36 -10.40 5.65 10.83
N ASP A 37 -9.41 5.36 9.98
CA ASP A 37 -8.68 4.11 10.02
C ASP A 37 -7.74 4.06 11.24
N ASN A 38 -7.90 3.01 12.06
CA ASN A 38 -7.12 2.82 13.28
C ASN A 38 -5.62 2.58 13.01
N ALA A 39 -5.24 2.03 11.85
CA ALA A 39 -3.84 1.82 11.51
C ALA A 39 -3.16 3.15 11.13
N VAL A 40 -3.83 3.99 10.33
CA VAL A 40 -3.36 5.35 10.00
C VAL A 40 -3.27 6.20 11.27
N TYR A 41 -4.27 6.14 12.15
CA TYR A 41 -4.25 6.85 13.43
C TYR A 41 -3.05 6.43 14.30
N ARG A 42 -2.82 5.12 14.45
CA ARG A 42 -1.65 4.60 15.20
C ARG A 42 -0.33 5.02 14.57
N ALA A 43 -0.22 4.97 13.24
CA ALA A 43 1.00 5.40 12.54
C ALA A 43 1.28 6.89 12.77
N LEU A 44 0.25 7.74 12.69
CA LEU A 44 0.36 9.18 12.94
C LEU A 44 0.79 9.48 14.37
N LEU A 45 0.18 8.81 15.36
CA LEU A 45 0.55 8.96 16.77
C LEU A 45 1.99 8.52 17.02
N CYS A 46 2.40 7.34 16.55
CA CYS A 46 3.77 6.84 16.74
C CYS A 46 4.80 7.76 16.08
N SER A 47 4.49 8.29 14.89
CA SER A 47 5.35 9.25 14.19
C SER A 47 5.45 10.57 14.96
N SER A 48 4.32 11.13 15.41
CA SER A 48 4.27 12.42 16.12
C SER A 48 4.91 12.35 17.51
N ALA A 49 4.78 11.22 18.19
CA ALA A 49 5.37 10.99 19.52
C ALA A 49 6.82 10.48 19.46
N GLY A 50 7.38 10.26 18.27
CA GLY A 50 8.75 9.75 18.10
C GLY A 50 8.98 8.34 18.66
N LEU A 51 7.93 7.52 18.77
CA LEU A 51 8.01 6.17 19.34
C LEU A 51 8.51 5.12 18.35
N TYR A 52 8.55 5.46 17.06
CA TYR A 52 8.99 4.56 15.99
C TYR A 52 9.72 5.35 14.91
N ASP A 53 10.94 4.92 14.60
CA ASP A 53 11.72 5.43 13.47
C ASP A 53 11.86 4.34 12.39
N PRO A 54 11.07 4.38 11.31
CA PRO A 54 11.18 3.43 10.22
C PRO A 54 12.48 3.59 9.43
N PHE A 55 13.08 4.78 9.39
CA PHE A 55 14.31 5.04 8.63
C PHE A 55 15.56 4.52 9.36
N GLY A 56 15.45 4.32 10.68
CA GLY A 56 16.47 3.69 11.51
C GLY A 56 16.52 2.15 11.43
N ASP A 57 15.53 1.45 10.85
CA ASP A 57 15.58 -0.01 10.72
C ASP A 57 16.43 -0.43 9.50
N PRO A 58 17.65 -0.99 9.70
CA PRO A 58 18.52 -1.38 8.60
C PRO A 58 17.96 -2.52 7.74
N LYS A 59 16.91 -3.20 8.22
CA LYS A 59 16.25 -4.30 7.51
C LYS A 59 15.11 -3.80 6.60
N ILE A 60 14.76 -2.52 6.64
CA ILE A 60 13.81 -1.90 5.70
C ILE A 60 14.63 -1.35 4.54
N ILE A 61 14.41 -1.90 3.34
CA ILE A 61 15.12 -1.50 2.12
C ILE A 61 14.16 -1.37 0.94
N GLY A 62 14.50 -0.48 0.02
CA GLY A 62 13.75 -0.29 -1.23
C GLY A 62 12.78 0.90 -1.19
N ASP A 63 11.97 0.99 -2.22
CA ASP A 63 10.97 2.06 -2.40
C ASP A 63 9.66 1.67 -1.68
N PRO A 64 9.15 2.49 -0.75
CA PRO A 64 7.88 2.21 -0.05
C PRO A 64 6.68 2.12 -1.01
N TYR A 65 6.68 2.84 -2.14
CA TYR A 65 5.60 2.76 -3.14
C TYR A 65 5.62 1.45 -3.94
N ALA A 66 6.74 0.72 -3.91
CA ALA A 66 6.90 -0.58 -4.55
C ALA A 66 7.03 -1.73 -3.54
N THR A 67 6.56 -1.52 -2.30
CA THR A 67 6.63 -2.51 -1.21
C THR A 67 5.24 -2.92 -0.75
N LEU A 68 4.97 -4.23 -0.71
CA LEU A 68 3.70 -4.77 -0.23
C LEU A 68 3.88 -5.41 1.16
N PHE A 69 3.00 -5.05 2.10
CA PHE A 69 2.89 -5.74 3.38
C PHE A 69 1.86 -6.88 3.28
N VAL A 70 2.27 -8.08 3.69
CA VAL A 70 1.40 -9.26 3.68
C VAL A 70 1.30 -9.81 5.09
N GLY A 71 0.13 -9.65 5.71
CA GLY A 71 -0.19 -10.16 7.05
C GLY A 71 -0.97 -11.48 7.02
N ARG A 72 -1.26 -12.03 8.21
CA ARG A 72 -2.08 -13.25 8.39
C ARG A 72 -1.56 -14.46 7.62
N LEU A 73 -0.24 -14.57 7.48
CA LEU A 73 0.40 -15.75 6.89
C LEU A 73 0.29 -16.95 7.84
N ASN A 74 0.18 -18.15 7.28
CA ASN A 74 0.36 -19.38 8.05
C ASN A 74 1.81 -19.42 8.59
N GLU A 75 2.00 -19.85 9.83
CA GLU A 75 3.31 -19.92 10.50
C GLU A 75 4.35 -20.74 9.71
N LEU A 76 3.90 -21.77 8.99
CA LEU A 76 4.71 -22.65 8.16
C LEU A 76 5.08 -22.04 6.80
N THR A 77 4.49 -20.90 6.42
CA THR A 77 4.82 -20.20 5.17
C THR A 77 6.29 -19.80 5.18
N ASN A 78 7.04 -20.11 4.12
CA ASN A 78 8.44 -19.73 3.99
C ASN A 78 8.65 -18.75 2.83
N GLU A 79 9.83 -18.16 2.75
CA GLU A 79 10.16 -17.15 1.75
C GLU A 79 10.04 -17.65 0.31
N ASP A 80 10.38 -18.91 0.05
CA ASP A 80 10.29 -19.51 -1.29
C ASP A 80 8.84 -19.64 -1.77
N SER A 81 7.96 -20.13 -0.90
CA SER A 81 6.52 -20.26 -1.20
C SER A 81 5.89 -18.90 -1.47
N LEU A 82 6.24 -17.89 -0.66
CA LEU A 82 5.75 -16.53 -0.82
C LEU A 82 6.30 -15.88 -2.09
N ARG A 83 7.61 -16.05 -2.37
CA ARG A 83 8.24 -15.57 -3.61
C ARG A 83 7.59 -16.18 -4.83
N LYS A 84 7.35 -17.50 -4.83
CA LYS A 84 6.68 -18.21 -5.93
C LYS A 84 5.26 -17.69 -6.15
N ALA A 85 4.51 -17.45 -5.08
CA ALA A 85 3.16 -16.91 -5.18
C ALA A 85 3.15 -15.49 -5.76
N MET A 86 4.03 -14.62 -5.25
CA MET A 86 4.08 -13.20 -5.64
C MET A 86 4.71 -13.00 -7.03
N SER A 87 5.59 -13.89 -7.47
CA SER A 87 6.25 -13.80 -8.79
C SER A 87 5.27 -13.89 -9.96
N LYS A 88 4.03 -14.36 -9.72
CA LYS A 88 2.96 -14.35 -10.72
C LYS A 88 2.51 -12.94 -11.11
N TYR A 89 2.74 -11.95 -10.24
CA TYR A 89 2.31 -10.56 -10.41
C TYR A 89 3.45 -9.62 -10.82
N GLY A 90 4.68 -10.13 -10.89
CA GLY A 90 5.84 -9.33 -11.28
C GLY A 90 7.14 -9.82 -10.63
N LYS A 91 8.25 -9.17 -11.00
CA LYS A 91 9.57 -9.50 -10.44
C LYS A 91 9.66 -9.06 -8.98
N VAL A 92 9.83 -10.02 -8.07
CA VAL A 92 10.08 -9.73 -6.65
C VAL A 92 11.55 -9.33 -6.45
N LYS A 93 11.81 -8.02 -6.32
CA LYS A 93 13.18 -7.48 -6.12
C LYS A 93 13.75 -7.85 -4.76
N ASN A 94 12.97 -7.68 -3.69
CA ASN A 94 13.35 -8.01 -2.34
C ASN A 94 12.19 -8.69 -1.61
N LEU A 95 12.48 -9.59 -0.68
CA LEU A 95 11.48 -10.24 0.16
C LEU A 95 12.11 -10.46 1.54
N ARG A 96 11.34 -10.14 2.59
CA ARG A 96 11.73 -10.38 3.98
C ARG A 96 10.53 -10.95 4.71
N LEU A 97 10.65 -12.18 5.21
CA LEU A 97 9.67 -12.74 6.12
C LEU A 97 10.08 -12.43 7.57
N VAL A 98 9.25 -11.65 8.27
CA VAL A 98 9.50 -11.30 9.68
C VAL A 98 9.10 -12.47 10.56
N ARG A 99 10.03 -12.97 11.37
CA ARG A 99 9.81 -14.03 12.37
C ARG A 99 10.30 -13.58 13.73
N HIS A 100 9.70 -14.13 14.78
CA HIS A 100 10.30 -14.09 16.12
C HIS A 100 11.56 -14.95 16.12
N ILE A 101 12.60 -14.49 16.82
CA ILE A 101 13.86 -15.23 17.00
C ILE A 101 13.75 -16.25 18.14
#